data_AF-A0A7S1DUC2-F1
#
_entry.id   AF-A0A7S1DUC2-F1
#
_cell.length_a   1.000
_cell.length_b   1.000
_cell.length_c   1.000
_cell.angle_alpha   90.00
_cell.angle_beta   90.00
_cell.angle_gamma   90.00
#
_symmetry.space_group_name_H-M   'P 1'
#
loop_
_entity.id
_entity.type
_entity.pdbx_description
1 polymer ?
#
loop_
_entity_poly.entity_id
_entity_poly.type
_entity_poly.pdbx_seq_one_letter_code
_entity_poly.pdbx_strand_id
1 'polypeptide(L)'
;GGHGFHGSNRGFSTGREQGRVVDGVREYFYFLDAHGRLHLDDVESHISGEVGMGKRKVFTIATAYKDEPFLDFFFRRVRPNTSKAHIDQYPFVSPCGKELNFLRPEDTALVFSRLQSGRLYYSPTLYVPFQPDKLSVSDLGRMYHPA
;
A
#
# COMPACT_ATOMS: atom_id res chain seq x y z
N GLY A 1 -23.70 -31.69 -37.30
CA GLY A 1 -24.41 -30.78 -36.39
C GLY A 1 -23.58 -30.63 -35.14
N GLY A 2 -22.87 -29.51 -35.01
CA GLY A 2 -22.05 -29.21 -33.84
C GLY A 2 -22.87 -28.42 -32.82
N HIS A 3 -23.03 -28.95 -31.61
CA HIS A 3 -23.52 -28.18 -30.48
C HIS A 3 -22.33 -27.78 -29.61
N GLY A 4 -21.95 -26.50 -29.71
CA GLY A 4 -20.91 -25.89 -28.91
C GLY A 4 -21.35 -25.68 -27.47
N PHE A 5 -20.52 -26.12 -26.53
CA PHE A 5 -20.60 -25.74 -25.13
C PHE A 5 -20.41 -24.23 -24.99
N HIS A 6 -21.45 -23.52 -24.57
CA HIS A 6 -21.33 -22.14 -24.09
C HIS A 6 -20.74 -22.16 -22.68
N GLY A 7 -19.41 -22.26 -22.61
CA GLY A 7 -18.67 -21.86 -21.42
C GLY A 7 -18.72 -20.34 -21.33
N SER A 8 -19.60 -19.81 -20.47
CA SER A 8 -19.63 -18.39 -20.12
C SER A 8 -18.38 -18.06 -19.31
N ASN A 9 -17.31 -17.70 -20.03
CA ASN A 9 -16.09 -17.18 -19.45
C ASN A 9 -16.39 -15.78 -18.90
N ARG A 10 -16.96 -15.71 -17.69
CA ARG A 10 -17.00 -14.47 -16.90
C ARG A 10 -15.58 -14.19 -16.43
N GLY A 11 -14.77 -13.63 -17.34
CA GLY A 11 -13.52 -13.01 -16.97
C GLY A 11 -13.82 -11.90 -15.98
N PHE A 12 -13.50 -12.14 -14.71
CA PHE A 12 -13.42 -11.05 -13.73
C PHE A 12 -12.36 -10.09 -14.26
N SER A 13 -12.74 -8.85 -14.53
CA SER A 13 -11.77 -7.78 -14.75
C SER A 13 -10.99 -7.58 -13.44
N THR A 14 -9.83 -8.23 -13.34
CA THR A 14 -8.86 -8.13 -12.24
C THR A 14 -8.05 -6.84 -12.31
N GLY A 15 -8.51 -5.84 -13.07
CA GLY A 15 -7.87 -4.54 -13.19
C GLY A 15 -8.04 -3.75 -11.89
N ARG A 16 -6.91 -3.44 -11.24
CA ARG A 16 -6.84 -2.47 -10.15
C ARG A 16 -7.12 -1.09 -10.76
N GLU A 17 -8.13 -0.40 -10.24
CA GLU A 17 -8.52 0.93 -10.70
C GLU A 17 -8.78 1.81 -9.49
N GLN A 18 -8.14 2.98 -9.44
CA GLN A 18 -8.29 3.93 -8.34
C GLN A 18 -9.73 4.43 -8.27
N GLY A 19 -10.35 4.35 -7.09
CA GLY A 19 -11.70 4.83 -6.86
C GLY A 19 -12.81 3.89 -7.37
N ARG A 20 -12.49 2.68 -7.83
CA ARG A 20 -13.48 1.65 -8.19
C ARG A 20 -14.37 1.34 -6.99
N VAL A 21 -15.65 1.10 -7.23
CA VAL A 21 -16.62 0.71 -6.19
C VAL A 21 -16.91 -0.79 -6.28
N VAL A 22 -16.69 -1.51 -5.18
CA VAL A 22 -17.00 -2.94 -5.02
C VAL A 22 -17.91 -3.07 -3.80
N ASP A 23 -19.10 -3.65 -3.98
CA ASP A 23 -20.11 -3.83 -2.93
C ASP A 23 -20.42 -2.54 -2.12
N GLY A 24 -20.43 -1.39 -2.80
CA GLY A 24 -20.71 -0.08 -2.19
C GLY A 24 -19.54 0.55 -1.44
N VAL A 25 -18.35 -0.07 -1.50
CA VAL A 25 -17.10 0.42 -0.91
C VAL A 25 -16.15 0.88 -2.01
N ARG A 26 -15.57 2.06 -1.86
CA ARG A 26 -14.59 2.62 -2.80
C ARG A 26 -13.19 2.13 -2.47
N GLU A 27 -12.47 1.61 -3.45
CA GLU A 27 -11.12 1.10 -3.29
C GLU A 27 -10.07 2.09 -3.82
N TYR A 28 -9.01 2.29 -3.05
CA TYR A 28 -7.82 3.04 -3.46
C TYR A 28 -6.58 2.21 -3.18
N PHE A 29 -5.52 2.42 -3.95
CA PHE A 29 -4.30 1.62 -3.89
C PHE A 29 -3.08 2.51 -3.69
N TYR A 30 -2.26 2.18 -2.70
CA TYR A 30 -1.12 2.98 -2.30
C TYR A 30 0.17 2.16 -2.22
N PHE A 31 1.28 2.81 -2.53
CA PHE A 31 2.63 2.29 -2.34
C PHE A 31 3.35 3.12 -1.26
N LEU A 32 4.04 2.44 -0.35
CA LEU A 32 4.91 3.07 0.66
C LEU A 32 6.37 2.75 0.34
N ASP A 33 7.16 3.77 0.05
CA ASP A 33 8.59 3.62 -0.26
C ASP A 33 9.43 3.35 1.01
N ALA A 34 10.68 2.91 0.84
CA ALA A 34 11.62 2.72 1.95
C ALA A 34 11.98 3.99 2.75
N HIS A 35 11.57 5.17 2.30
CA HIS A 35 11.75 6.44 3.04
C HIS A 35 10.51 6.85 3.83
N GLY A 36 9.44 6.05 3.81
CA GLY A 36 8.19 6.34 4.51
C GLY A 36 7.27 7.31 3.76
N ARG A 37 7.44 7.43 2.44
CA ARG A 37 6.60 8.28 1.59
C ARG A 37 5.48 7.47 0.98
N LEU A 38 4.27 8.00 1.10
CA LEU A 38 3.06 7.38 0.55
C LEU A 38 2.78 7.90 -0.86
N HIS A 39 2.52 7.00 -1.80
CA HIS A 39 2.25 7.29 -3.21
C HIS A 39 0.96 6.62 -3.67
N LEU A 40 0.26 7.20 -4.65
CA LEU A 40 -0.77 6.46 -5.40
C LEU A 40 -0.11 5.35 -6.22
N ASP A 41 -0.57 4.12 -6.02
CA ASP A 41 -0.18 2.94 -6.78
C ASP A 41 -1.16 2.75 -7.95
N ASP A 42 -1.11 3.67 -8.91
CA ASP A 42 -1.92 3.69 -10.14
C ASP A 42 -1.28 2.89 -11.28
N VAL A 43 -0.38 1.94 -10.97
CA VAL A 43 0.30 1.15 -11.99
C VAL A 43 -0.75 0.43 -12.80
N GLU A 44 -0.94 0.91 -14.04
CA GLU A 44 -1.76 0.31 -15.08
C GLU A 44 -1.56 -1.20 -15.00
N SER A 45 -2.62 -1.92 -14.61
CA SER A 45 -2.66 -3.35 -14.80
C SER A 45 -2.34 -3.59 -16.27
N HIS A 46 -1.23 -4.28 -16.55
CA HIS A 46 -1.01 -4.90 -17.84
C HIS A 46 -2.30 -5.60 -18.23
N ILE A 47 -3.05 -4.94 -19.12
CA ILE A 47 -4.20 -5.52 -19.76
C ILE A 47 -3.63 -6.72 -20.52
N SER A 48 -4.08 -7.91 -20.12
CA SER A 48 -3.96 -9.17 -20.86
C SER A 48 -2.59 -9.52 -21.45
N GLY A 49 -1.85 -10.38 -20.76
CA GLY A 49 -1.06 -11.44 -21.41
C GLY A 49 0.16 -11.06 -22.24
N GLU A 50 0.46 -9.79 -22.47
CA GLU A 50 1.71 -9.37 -23.13
C GLU A 50 2.68 -8.81 -22.10
N VAL A 51 3.86 -9.43 -22.01
CA VAL A 51 5.05 -8.87 -21.38
C VAL A 51 5.57 -7.75 -22.28
N GLY A 52 4.76 -6.70 -22.42
CA GLY A 52 5.21 -5.41 -22.91
C GLY A 52 5.95 -4.71 -21.78
N MET A 53 7.08 -4.10 -22.09
CA MET A 53 7.89 -3.28 -21.19
C MET A 53 7.09 -2.04 -20.74
N GLY A 54 6.10 -2.24 -19.85
CA GLY A 54 5.32 -1.18 -19.24
C GLY A 54 6.27 -0.26 -18.48
N LYS A 55 6.15 1.04 -18.68
CA LYS A 55 6.98 2.03 -17.97
C LYS A 55 6.77 1.82 -16.47
N ARG A 56 7.77 1.26 -15.79
CA ARG A 56 7.78 1.17 -14.33
C ARG A 56 7.56 2.58 -13.78
N LYS A 57 6.46 2.80 -13.06
CA LYS A 57 6.21 4.09 -12.41
C LYS A 57 7.39 4.40 -11.50
N VAL A 58 7.99 5.56 -11.70
CA VAL A 58 9.08 6.05 -10.85
C VAL A 58 8.44 6.80 -9.69
N PHE A 59 8.53 6.24 -8.49
CA PHE A 59 8.11 6.91 -7.26
C PHE A 59 9.20 7.90 -6.84
N THR A 60 8.85 9.17 -6.77
CA THR A 60 9.75 10.26 -6.38
C THR A 60 9.09 11.15 -5.33
N ILE A 61 9.88 12.00 -4.67
CA ILE A 61 9.39 13.01 -3.70
C ILE A 61 8.27 13.88 -4.29
N ALA A 62 8.30 14.17 -5.60
CA ALA A 62 7.28 14.96 -6.27
C ALA A 62 5.92 14.25 -6.34
N THR A 63 5.92 12.92 -6.37
CA THR A 63 4.70 12.07 -6.44
C THR A 63 4.20 11.61 -5.08
N ALA A 64 4.88 11.96 -4.00
CA ALA A 64 4.50 11.58 -2.64
C ALA A 64 3.40 12.51 -2.10
N TYR A 65 2.47 11.95 -1.33
CA TYR A 65 1.56 12.73 -0.52
C TYR A 65 2.31 13.53 0.55
N LYS A 66 1.87 14.76 0.75
CA LYS A 66 2.45 15.70 1.74
C LYS A 66 1.42 16.31 2.68
N ASP A 67 0.13 16.00 2.47
CA ASP A 67 -0.94 16.48 3.34
C ASP A 67 -0.83 15.81 4.71
N GLU A 68 -0.38 16.56 5.71
CA GLU A 68 -0.09 16.01 7.04
C GLU A 68 -1.32 15.39 7.72
N PRO A 69 -2.51 16.04 7.72
CA PRO A 69 -3.71 15.45 8.30
C PRO A 69 -4.10 14.12 7.65
N PHE A 70 -3.99 14.01 6.32
CA PHE A 70 -4.22 12.77 5.60
C PHE A 70 -3.22 11.68 5.97
N LEU A 71 -1.92 12.00 6.03
CA LEU A 71 -0.89 11.02 6.40
C LEU A 71 -1.13 10.47 7.81
N ASP A 72 -1.39 11.35 8.78
CA ASP A 72 -1.72 10.93 10.15
C ASP A 72 -3.03 10.13 10.20
N PHE A 73 -4.04 10.54 9.41
CA PHE A 73 -5.28 9.77 9.30
C PHE A 73 -5.02 8.35 8.78
N PHE A 74 -4.21 8.24 7.73
CA PHE A 74 -3.89 7.00 7.03
C PHE A 74 -3.10 6.07 7.93
N PHE A 75 -1.93 6.51 8.40
CA PHE A 75 -1.03 5.66 9.19
C PHE A 75 -1.59 5.30 10.58
N ARG A 76 -2.51 6.10 11.14
CA ARG A 76 -3.22 5.73 12.37
C ARG A 76 -4.18 4.54 12.19
N ARG A 77 -4.59 4.25 10.96
CA ARG A 77 -5.61 3.22 10.65
C ARG A 77 -5.06 2.07 9.82
N VAL A 78 -3.82 2.17 9.33
CA VAL A 78 -3.11 1.06 8.69
C VAL A 78 -3.12 -0.15 9.61
N ARG A 79 -3.56 -1.28 9.07
CA ARG A 79 -3.63 -2.58 9.75
C ARG A 79 -3.49 -3.71 8.73
N PRO A 80 -3.21 -4.95 9.17
CA PRO A 80 -3.20 -6.10 8.27
C PRO A 80 -4.51 -6.23 7.50
N ASN A 81 -4.41 -6.52 6.21
CA ASN A 81 -5.55 -6.79 5.35
C ASN A 81 -6.08 -8.20 5.61
N THR A 82 -7.34 -8.30 6.04
CA THR A 82 -7.99 -9.58 6.38
C THR A 82 -9.19 -9.90 5.47
N SER A 83 -9.52 -9.04 4.50
CA SER A 83 -10.73 -9.18 3.66
C SER A 83 -10.57 -10.12 2.47
N LYS A 84 -9.42 -10.79 2.32
CA LYS A 84 -8.98 -11.58 1.14
C LYS A 84 -8.83 -10.76 -0.17
N ALA A 85 -9.47 -9.60 -0.29
CA ALA A 85 -9.35 -8.73 -1.45
C ALA A 85 -7.92 -8.20 -1.58
N HIS A 86 -7.32 -8.37 -2.76
CA HIS A 86 -5.99 -7.86 -3.13
C HIS A 86 -4.83 -8.26 -2.20
N ILE A 87 -5.03 -9.23 -1.30
CA ILE A 87 -4.11 -9.52 -0.18
C ILE A 87 -2.70 -9.90 -0.64
N ASP A 88 -2.58 -10.57 -1.79
CA ASP A 88 -1.30 -11.00 -2.37
C ASP A 88 -0.39 -9.83 -2.75
N GLN A 89 -0.97 -8.66 -3.05
CA GLN A 89 -0.23 -7.46 -3.45
C GLN A 89 -0.32 -6.33 -2.41
N TYR A 90 -1.40 -6.31 -1.63
CA TYR A 90 -1.70 -5.29 -0.63
C TYR A 90 -1.98 -5.96 0.72
N PRO A 91 -0.92 -6.33 1.45
CA PRO A 91 -1.05 -7.02 2.73
C PRO A 91 -1.59 -6.13 3.86
N PHE A 92 -1.73 -4.82 3.62
CA PHE A 92 -2.25 -3.86 4.60
C PHE A 92 -3.39 -3.03 4.02
N VAL A 93 -4.20 -2.45 4.90
CA VAL A 93 -5.30 -1.56 4.55
C VAL A 93 -5.46 -0.45 5.59
N SER A 94 -5.80 0.76 5.16
CA SER A 94 -6.24 1.87 5.99
C SER A 94 -7.71 2.22 5.70
N PRO A 95 -8.68 1.73 6.49
CA PRO A 95 -10.10 2.01 6.26
C PRO A 95 -10.49 3.47 6.51
N CYS A 96 -11.41 3.99 5.70
CA CYS A 96 -11.92 5.36 5.79
C CYS A 96 -13.41 5.41 5.42
N GLY A 97 -14.30 5.19 6.41
CA GLY A 97 -15.74 5.22 6.15
C GLY A 97 -16.16 4.20 5.09
N LYS A 98 -16.63 4.67 3.92
CA LYS A 98 -16.98 3.84 2.76
C LYS A 98 -15.80 3.61 1.80
N GLU A 99 -14.58 3.85 2.24
CA GLU A 99 -13.36 3.73 1.44
C GLU A 99 -12.39 2.74 2.09
N LEU A 100 -11.74 1.92 1.26
CA LEU A 100 -10.63 1.06 1.65
C LEU A 100 -9.38 1.49 0.90
N ASN A 101 -8.38 1.93 1.66
CA ASN A 101 -7.09 2.29 1.12
C ASN A 101 -6.12 1.10 1.29
N PHE A 102 -5.98 0.30 0.25
CA PHE A 102 -5.06 -0.84 0.21
C PHE A 102 -3.62 -0.35 0.11
N LEU A 103 -2.72 -0.96 0.90
CA LEU A 103 -1.33 -0.54 1.02
C LEU A 103 -0.37 -1.68 0.69
N ARG A 104 0.52 -1.40 -0.26
CA ARG A 104 1.69 -2.22 -0.60
C ARG A 104 2.95 -1.51 -0.13
N PRO A 105 3.59 -1.96 0.96
CA PRO A 105 4.88 -1.41 1.36
C PRO A 105 6.00 -1.96 0.48
N GLU A 106 7.09 -1.22 0.38
CA GLU A 106 8.36 -1.77 -0.12
C GLU A 106 8.91 -2.86 0.81
N ASP A 107 8.65 -2.72 2.12
CA ASP A 107 9.13 -3.64 3.16
C ASP A 107 8.12 -3.72 4.32
N THR A 108 8.09 -2.71 5.19
CA THR A 108 7.17 -2.64 6.33
C THR A 108 6.06 -1.61 6.11
N ALA A 109 4.91 -1.83 6.72
CA ALA A 109 3.78 -0.89 6.65
C ALA A 109 4.02 0.45 7.38
N LEU A 110 5.04 0.51 8.23
CA LEU A 110 5.48 1.70 8.96
C LEU A 110 6.98 1.88 8.73
N VAL A 111 7.39 3.11 8.40
CA VAL A 111 8.79 3.50 8.24
C VAL A 111 9.04 4.74 9.09
N PHE A 112 10.04 4.68 9.97
CA PHE A 112 10.40 5.81 10.82
C PHE A 112 11.33 6.75 10.07
N SER A 113 10.89 7.98 9.81
CA SER A 113 11.62 8.96 9.00
C SER A 113 12.25 10.09 9.81
N ARG A 114 11.90 10.21 11.10
CA ARG A 114 12.42 11.25 12.00
C ARG A 114 12.58 10.73 13.43
N LEU A 115 13.75 10.95 14.02
CA LEU A 115 14.03 10.75 15.44
C LEU A 115 14.20 12.11 16.12
N GLN A 116 13.37 12.44 17.11
CA GLN A 116 13.45 13.71 17.84
C GLN A 116 13.01 13.53 19.29
N SER A 117 13.83 14.00 20.23
CA SER A 117 13.52 13.99 21.67
C SER A 117 13.05 12.62 22.19
N GLY A 118 13.73 11.54 21.79
CA GLY A 118 13.40 10.17 22.19
C GLY A 118 12.15 9.57 21.52
N ARG A 119 11.66 10.16 20.43
CA ARG A 119 10.49 9.69 19.67
C ARG A 119 10.87 9.34 18.24
N LEU A 120 10.45 8.18 17.78
CA LEU A 120 10.52 7.76 16.38
C LEU A 120 9.19 8.03 15.68
N TYR A 121 9.20 8.92 14.70
CA TYR A 121 8.01 9.34 13.95
C TYR A 121 7.87 8.53 12.66
N TYR A 122 6.66 8.04 12.41
CA TYR A 122 6.28 7.34 11.18
C TYR A 122 5.21 8.09 10.37
N SER A 123 4.81 9.27 10.85
CA SER A 123 3.89 10.22 10.24
C SER A 123 4.17 11.61 10.83
N PRO A 124 3.60 12.72 10.33
CA PRO A 124 3.88 14.06 10.86
C PRO A 124 3.68 14.20 12.37
N THR A 125 2.61 13.62 12.95
CA THR A 125 2.37 13.69 14.41
C THR A 125 2.40 12.33 15.11
N LEU A 126 2.40 11.22 14.37
CA LEU A 126 2.41 9.89 14.97
C LEU A 126 3.83 9.41 15.25
N TYR A 127 4.04 8.89 16.47
CA TYR A 127 5.33 8.40 16.92
C TYR A 127 5.21 7.24 17.91
N VAL A 128 6.33 6.55 18.09
CA VAL A 128 6.55 5.60 19.20
C VAL A 128 7.77 6.04 20.02
N PRO A 129 7.88 5.64 21.30
CA PRO A 129 9.10 5.85 22.07
C PRO A 129 10.28 5.13 21.41
N PHE A 130 11.41 5.81 21.29
CA PHE A 130 12.64 5.21 20.77
C PHE A 130 13.20 4.19 21.76
N GLN A 131 13.36 2.94 21.32
CA GLN A 131 13.91 1.84 22.11
C GLN A 131 15.21 1.32 21.46
N PRO A 132 16.36 1.99 21.65
CA PRO A 132 17.61 1.65 20.96
C PRO A 132 18.05 0.22 21.23
N ASP A 133 17.89 -0.27 22.46
CA ASP A 133 18.30 -1.62 22.88
C ASP A 133 17.45 -2.74 22.27
N LYS A 134 16.34 -2.40 21.59
CA LYS A 134 15.46 -3.36 20.93
C LYS A 134 15.49 -3.27 19.41
N LEU A 135 16.41 -2.46 18.86
CA LEU A 135 16.60 -2.42 17.42
C LEU A 135 17.16 -3.75 16.92
N SER A 136 16.70 -4.17 15.75
CA SER A 136 17.29 -5.28 15.01
C SER A 136 17.76 -4.79 13.64
N VAL A 137 18.75 -5.47 13.06
CA VAL A 137 19.30 -5.14 11.75
C VAL A 137 19.16 -6.37 10.85
N SER A 138 18.60 -6.20 9.66
CA SER A 138 18.58 -7.28 8.66
C SER A 138 19.93 -7.44 7.98
N ASP A 139 20.11 -8.55 7.27
CA ASP A 139 21.31 -8.82 6.46
C ASP A 139 21.58 -7.74 5.39
N LEU A 140 20.54 -6.99 4.99
CA LEU A 140 20.63 -5.88 4.04
C LEU A 140 20.93 -4.53 4.70
N GLY A 141 21.22 -4.51 6.00
CA GLY A 141 21.54 -3.30 6.76
C GLY A 141 20.35 -2.40 7.10
N ARG A 142 19.11 -2.89 6.96
CA ARG A 142 17.91 -2.16 7.38
C ARG A 142 17.71 -2.29 8.89
N MET A 143 17.42 -1.18 9.57
CA MET A 143 17.12 -1.17 11.02
C MET A 143 15.61 -1.26 11.26
N TYR A 144 15.20 -2.13 12.18
CA TYR A 144 13.81 -2.33 12.56
C TYR A 144 13.59 -2.04 14.04
N HIS A 145 12.49 -1.37 14.34
CA HIS A 145 11.98 -1.16 15.69
C HIS A 145 10.83 -2.16 15.94
N PRO A 146 10.64 -2.68 17.17
CA PRO A 146 9.62 -3.68 17.49
C PRO A 146 8.16 -3.18 17.50
N ALA A 147 7.89 -2.01 16.92
CA ALA A 147 6.55 -1.39 16.93
C ALA A 147 5.65 -1.93 15.82
#